data_AF-A0A3D8IJP6-F1
#
_entry.id   AF-A0A3D8IJP6-F1
#
_cell.length_a   1.000
_cell.length_b   1.000
_cell.length_c   1.000
_cell.angle_alpha   90.00
_cell.angle_beta   90.00
_cell.angle_gamma   90.00
#
_symmetry.space_group_name_H-M   'P 1'
#
loop_
_entity.id
_entity.type
_entity.pdbx_description
1 polymer ?
#
loop_
_entity_poly.entity_id
_entity_poly.type
_entity_poly.pdbx_seq_one_letter_code
_entity_poly.pdbx_strand_id
1 'polypeptide(L)'
;MYVLAHCSKNNNVLDPTCGSGTFLTNAMANMFNELKKDESFDEKQKIIKENRLFGIECSEFNATLAGINMFYTGMVQQTFLMKIVLPS
;
A
#
# COMPACT_ATOMS: atom_id res chain seq x y z
N MET A 1 -11.95 1.35 7.17
CA MET A 1 -11.46 -0.02 7.35
C MET A 1 -10.28 -0.12 8.31
N TYR A 2 -9.09 0.40 7.98
CA TYR A 2 -7.85 0.28 8.76
C TYR A 2 -8.00 0.37 10.30
N VAL A 3 -8.56 1.46 10.82
CA VAL A 3 -8.77 1.66 12.28
C VAL A 3 -9.77 0.66 12.88
N LEU A 4 -10.80 0.26 12.13
CA LEU A 4 -11.82 -0.72 12.55
C LEU A 4 -11.26 -2.15 12.60
N ALA A 5 -10.22 -2.43 11.82
CA ALA A 5 -9.47 -3.69 11.86
C ALA A 5 -8.34 -3.67 12.90
N HIS A 6 -8.23 -2.60 13.70
CA HIS A 6 -7.18 -2.39 14.70
C HIS A 6 -5.74 -2.53 14.15
N CYS A 7 -5.54 -2.15 12.88
CA CYS A 7 -4.21 -2.12 12.26
C CYS A 7 -3.33 -1.01 12.84
N SER A 8 -2.02 -1.22 12.76
CA SER A 8 -0.97 -0.23 13.06
C SER A 8 0.12 -0.24 11.98
N LYS A 9 0.99 0.77 11.97
CA LYS A 9 2.20 0.86 11.12
C LYS A 9 3.18 -0.31 11.21
N ASN A 10 3.04 -1.15 12.24
CA ASN A 10 3.87 -2.33 12.45
C ASN A 10 3.31 -3.58 11.74
N ASN A 11 2.05 -3.54 11.30
CA ASN A 11 1.38 -4.65 10.61
C ASN A 11 1.68 -4.62 9.11
N ASN A 12 1.71 -5.80 8.51
CA ASN A 12 1.64 -5.94 7.05
C ASN A 12 0.16 -6.02 6.65
N VAL A 13 -0.27 -5.22 5.68
CA VAL A 13 -1.64 -5.18 5.16
C VAL A 13 -1.65 -5.77 3.76
N LEU A 14 -2.44 -6.82 3.57
CA LEU A 14 -2.74 -7.41 2.26
C LEU A 14 -4.17 -7.05 1.86
N ASP A 15 -4.34 -6.56 0.64
CA ASP A 15 -5.62 -6.41 -0.03
C ASP A 15 -5.63 -7.34 -1.27
N PRO A 16 -6.34 -8.48 -1.22
CA PRO A 16 -6.31 -9.50 -2.27
C PRO A 16 -7.15 -9.15 -3.51
N THR A 17 -7.94 -8.08 -3.45
CA THR A 17 -8.82 -7.61 -4.53
C THR A 17 -8.84 -6.08 -4.53
N CYS A 18 -7.67 -5.46 -4.69
CA CYS A 18 -7.45 -4.08 -4.25
C CYS A 18 -8.11 -3.01 -5.13
N GLY A 19 -8.67 -3.36 -6.30
CA GLY A 19 -9.38 -2.43 -7.17
C GLY A 19 -8.47 -1.29 -7.59
N SER A 20 -8.92 -0.05 -7.32
CA SER A 20 -8.16 1.19 -7.52
C SER A 20 -7.07 1.45 -6.46
N GLY A 21 -6.74 0.49 -5.60
CA GLY A 21 -5.75 0.61 -4.53
C GLY A 21 -6.17 1.51 -3.36
N THR A 22 -7.39 2.02 -3.35
CA THR A 22 -7.85 3.10 -2.45
C THR A 22 -7.87 2.69 -0.97
N PHE A 23 -8.03 1.41 -0.62
CA PHE A 23 -7.85 0.98 0.77
C PHE A 23 -6.38 1.08 1.20
N LEU A 24 -5.44 0.63 0.37
CA LEU A 24 -4.01 0.61 0.66
C LEU A 24 -3.39 2.02 0.74
N THR A 25 -3.77 2.95 -0.14
CA THR A 25 -3.31 4.35 -0.04
C THR A 25 -3.80 5.02 1.24
N ASN A 26 -5.05 4.78 1.64
CA ASN A 26 -5.57 5.21 2.93
C ASN A 26 -4.89 4.50 4.11
N ALA A 27 -4.56 3.21 4.01
CA ALA A 27 -3.79 2.50 5.03
C ALA A 27 -2.41 3.14 5.22
N MET A 28 -1.69 3.45 4.13
CA MET A 28 -0.42 4.17 4.18
C MET A 28 -0.53 5.51 4.91
N ALA A 29 -1.54 6.32 4.57
CA ALA A 29 -1.74 7.63 5.19
C ALA A 29 -1.94 7.50 6.71
N ASN A 30 -2.67 6.48 7.18
CA ASN A 30 -2.79 6.19 8.61
C ASN A 30 -1.46 5.72 9.22
N MET A 31 -0.73 4.82 8.57
CA MET A 31 0.60 4.38 9.03
C MET A 31 1.60 5.54 9.16
N PHE A 32 1.56 6.53 8.26
CA PHE A 32 2.37 7.75 8.35
C PHE A 32 1.92 8.69 9.47
N ASN A 33 0.62 8.80 9.72
CA ASN A 33 0.10 9.59 10.85
C ASN A 33 0.47 8.98 12.22
N GLU A 34 0.72 7.67 12.28
CA GLU A 34 1.27 6.99 13.47
C GLU A 34 2.79 7.21 13.65
N LEU A 35 3.51 7.78 12.68
CA LEU A 35 4.95 8.05 12.82
C LEU A 35 5.22 9.31 13.66
N LYS A 36 6.17 9.19 14.60
CA LYS A 36 6.79 10.35 15.23
C LYS A 36 7.69 11.03 14.20
N LYS A 37 7.57 12.35 14.07
CA LYS A 37 8.48 13.19 13.27
C LYS A 37 9.79 13.38 14.04
N ASP A 38 10.66 12.40 13.90
CA ASP A 38 12.03 12.36 14.44
C ASP A 38 13.04 12.16 13.29
N GLU A 39 14.34 12.15 13.58
CA GLU A 39 15.42 12.09 12.58
C GLU A 39 15.37 10.84 11.67
N SER A 40 14.65 9.78 12.08
CA SER A 40 14.44 8.55 11.30
C SER A 40 13.03 8.46 10.70
N PHE A 41 12.27 9.56 10.65
CA PHE A 41 10.93 9.62 10.05
C PHE A 41 10.93 9.18 8.58
N ASP A 42 11.89 9.65 7.78
CA ASP A 42 11.97 9.33 6.36
C ASP A 42 12.36 7.86 6.11
N GLU A 43 13.23 7.30 6.95
CA GLU A 43 13.55 5.86 6.94
C GLU A 43 12.32 5.02 7.31
N LYS A 44 11.58 5.42 8.34
CA LYS A 44 10.33 4.76 8.75
C LYS A 44 9.24 4.85 7.66
N GLN A 45 9.13 5.99 6.97
CA GLN A 45 8.26 6.11 5.80
C GLN A 45 8.71 5.18 4.67
N LYS A 46 10.03 5.13 4.40
CA LYS A 46 10.60 4.23 3.39
C LYS A 46 10.26 2.78 3.72
N ILE A 47 10.43 2.31 4.96
CA ILE A 47 10.08 0.95 5.39
C ILE A 47 8.58 0.66 5.17
N ILE A 48 7.69 1.62 5.43
CA ILE A 48 6.25 1.47 5.18
C ILE A 48 5.94 1.33 3.68
N LYS A 49 6.51 2.20 2.84
CA LYS A 49 6.38 2.11 1.38
C LYS A 49 6.95 0.78 0.86
N GLU A 50 8.16 0.46 1.33
CA GLU A 50 8.99 -0.71 1.02
C GLU A 50 8.32 -2.07 1.27
N ASN A 51 7.71 -2.24 2.47
CA ASN A 51 7.55 -3.57 3.08
C ASN A 51 6.20 -3.82 3.79
N ARG A 52 5.27 -2.87 3.84
CA ARG A 52 4.05 -2.99 4.69
C ARG A 52 2.72 -3.16 3.96
N LEU A 53 2.64 -2.88 2.66
CA LEU A 53 1.38 -2.77 1.94
C LEU A 53 1.41 -3.61 0.66
N PHE A 54 0.49 -4.56 0.52
CA PHE A 54 0.49 -5.53 -0.57
C PHE A 54 -0.88 -5.54 -1.25
N GLY A 55 -0.91 -5.39 -2.57
CA GLY A 55 -2.15 -5.40 -3.37
C GLY A 55 -2.10 -6.47 -4.46
N ILE A 56 -3.20 -7.20 -4.61
CA ILE A 56 -3.44 -8.11 -5.73
C ILE A 56 -4.71 -7.65 -6.46
N GLU A 57 -4.67 -7.66 -7.78
CA GLU A 57 -5.78 -7.32 -8.67
C GLU A 57 -5.62 -8.12 -9.97
N CYS A 58 -6.73 -8.57 -10.54
CA CYS A 58 -6.76 -9.38 -11.76
C CYS A 58 -7.21 -8.59 -13.00
N SER A 59 -7.92 -7.47 -12.81
CA SER A 59 -8.29 -6.53 -13.87
C SER A 59 -7.13 -5.56 -14.16
N GLU A 60 -6.56 -5.65 -15.35
CA GLU A 60 -5.47 -4.78 -15.83
C GLU A 60 -5.80 -3.28 -15.72
N PHE A 61 -7.07 -2.91 -15.98
CA PHE A 61 -7.56 -1.54 -15.82
C PHE A 61 -7.52 -1.08 -14.35
N ASN A 62 -8.02 -1.92 -13.42
CA ASN A 62 -7.98 -1.62 -11.99
C ASN A 62 -6.54 -1.55 -11.49
N ALA A 63 -5.69 -2.50 -11.89
CA ALA A 63 -4.27 -2.55 -11.52
C ALA A 63 -3.51 -1.30 -12.02
N THR A 64 -3.82 -0.81 -13.21
CA THR A 64 -3.27 0.44 -13.76
C THR A 64 -3.75 1.65 -12.96
N LEU A 65 -5.05 1.73 -12.65
CA LEU A 65 -5.62 2.80 -11.82
C LEU A 65 -5.04 2.79 -10.39
N ALA A 66 -4.80 1.61 -9.81
CA ALA A 66 -4.08 1.45 -8.55
C ALA A 66 -2.64 1.96 -8.66
N GLY A 67 -1.90 1.59 -9.71
CA GLY A 67 -0.55 2.11 -9.97
C GLY A 67 -0.50 3.64 -10.02
N ILE A 68 -1.44 4.27 -10.72
CA ILE A 68 -1.57 5.74 -10.81
C ILE A 68 -1.85 6.35 -9.44
N ASN A 69 -2.83 5.82 -8.69
CA ASN A 69 -3.18 6.32 -7.36
C ASN A 69 -2.01 6.19 -6.38
N MET A 70 -1.30 5.07 -6.41
CA MET A 70 -0.14 4.79 -5.56
C MET A 70 1.02 5.74 -5.88
N PHE A 71 1.32 5.95 -7.17
CA PHE A 71 2.32 6.91 -7.62
C PHE A 71 1.98 8.34 -7.15
N TYR A 72 0.74 8.79 -7.35
CA TYR A 72 0.30 10.12 -6.92
C TYR A 72 0.34 10.30 -5.39
N THR A 73 0.07 9.24 -4.62
CA THR A 73 0.20 9.25 -3.14
C THR A 73 1.67 9.13 -2.68
N GLY A 74 2.65 9.11 -3.59
CA GLY A 74 4.07 9.08 -3.25
C GLY A 74 4.62 7.70 -2.88
N MET A 75 3.91 6.61 -3.22
CA MET A 75 4.45 5.24 -3.23
C MET A 75 5.27 5.00 -4.49
N VAL A 76 6.41 5.67 -4.57
CA VAL A 76 7.41 5.43 -5.62
C VAL A 76 8.33 4.30 -5.13
N GLN A 77 8.49 3.27 -5.96
CA GLN A 77 9.18 2.02 -5.63
C GLN A 77 8.56 1.23 -4.47
N GLN A 78 7.57 0.42 -4.82
CA GLN A 78 7.45 -0.93 -4.26
C GLN A 78 7.19 -1.89 -5.42
N THR A 79 7.61 -3.15 -5.28
CA THR A 79 7.13 -4.22 -6.16
C THR A 79 5.67 -4.50 -5.84
N PHE A 80 4.75 -3.93 -6.64
CA PHE A 80 3.44 -4.57 -6.82
C PHE A 80 3.74 -6.02 -7.23
N LEU A 81 3.48 -6.97 -6.33
CA LEU A 81 3.59 -8.38 -6.67
C LEU A 81 2.35 -8.77 -7.47
N MET A 82 2.22 -8.13 -8.63
CA MET A 82 1.25 -8.42 -9.68
C MET A 82 1.63 -9.74 -10.33
N LYS A 83 1.51 -10.81 -9.54
CA LYS A 83 1.09 -12.11 -10.03
C LYS A 83 -0.32 -11.91 -10.58
N ILE A 84 -0.38 -11.37 -11.80
CA ILE A 84 -1.49 -11.62 -12.70
C ILE A 84 -1.62 -13.13 -12.68
N VAL A 85 -2.72 -13.65 -12.13
CA VAL A 85 -3.06 -15.05 -12.26
C VAL A 85 -3.59 -15.23 -13.68
N LEU A 86 -2.66 -15.13 -14.64
CA LEU A 86 -2.86 -15.68 -15.97
C LEU A 86 -3.07 -17.19 -15.76
N PRO A 87 -4.23 -17.75 -16.12
CA PRO A 87 -4.31 -19.18 -16.31
C PRO A 87 -3.33 -19.54 -17.44
N SER A 88 -2.44 -20.50 -17.15
CA SER A 88 -1.48 -21.08 -18.09
C SER A 88 -2.18 -21.94 -19.14
#